data_AF-A0A817E2K5-F1
#
_entry.id   AF-A0A817E2K5-F1
#
_cell.length_a   1.000
_cell.length_b   1.000
_cell.length_c   1.000
_cell.angle_alpha   90.00
_cell.angle_beta   90.00
_cell.angle_gamma   90.00
#
_symmetry.space_group_name_H-M   'P 1'
#
loop_
_entity.id
_entity.type
_entity.pdbx_description
1 polymer ?
#
loop_
_entity_poly.entity_id
_entity_poly.type
_entity_poly.pdbx_seq_one_letter_code
_entity_poly.pdbx_strand_id
1 'polypeptide(L)'
;MINPVFTNTAGMDKSILRKYLALPQNDGKTMVTYVWIDGTGENMRAKTRTFDKEPQSSNDISWWNFDGSSTGQGEGVNSEVYLKPVAMFNDPFTLAPNKLVLCETYNFDKKPTFTNNRVDCLAAMEAAKDQRPLFGLEQEYTLMDRDGWPFGWPKGGYPQPQGPYYCGIGACLALGRDLVEAHYKACIYAGVNIRGTNAEVMPAQWEYQVGPCEGIDASDQLWMSRYLLLRMAEEFGIQVSFHPKPIAGDWNGAGCHTNFSTLAMREPNGIE
;
A
#
# COMPACT_ATOMS: atom_id res chain seq x y z
N MET A 1 -2.61 15.73 -10.80
CA MET A 1 -3.28 16.31 -9.62
C MET A 1 -4.79 16.25 -9.83
N ILE A 2 -5.51 15.51 -8.99
CA ILE A 2 -6.98 15.53 -8.98
C ILE A 2 -7.42 16.89 -8.43
N ASN A 3 -8.27 17.58 -9.19
CA ASN A 3 -8.81 18.91 -8.90
C ASN A 3 -9.44 18.95 -7.48
N PRO A 4 -9.20 19.96 -6.62
CA PRO A 4 -9.72 20.03 -5.24
C PRO A 4 -11.25 20.25 -5.13
N VAL A 5 -12.00 19.99 -6.21
CA VAL A 5 -13.43 20.32 -6.35
C VAL A 5 -14.33 19.40 -5.51
N PHE A 6 -13.81 18.30 -4.97
CA PHE A 6 -14.61 17.39 -4.14
C PHE A 6 -14.64 17.82 -2.67
N THR A 7 -15.80 17.74 -2.04
CA THR A 7 -15.98 17.98 -0.60
C THR A 7 -15.11 17.03 0.24
N ASN A 8 -14.63 17.50 1.39
CA ASN A 8 -13.83 16.66 2.29
C ASN A 8 -14.75 15.63 2.97
N THR A 9 -14.73 14.39 2.51
CA THR A 9 -15.53 13.29 3.08
C THR A 9 -14.99 12.82 4.45
N ALA A 10 -13.78 13.22 4.84
CA ALA A 10 -13.27 12.98 6.20
C ALA A 10 -14.09 13.71 7.27
N GLY A 11 -14.71 14.85 6.92
CA GLY A 11 -15.59 15.59 7.81
C GLY A 11 -16.99 14.99 7.99
N MET A 12 -17.33 13.91 7.28
CA MET A 12 -18.59 13.19 7.52
C MET A 12 -18.58 12.53 8.90
N ASP A 13 -19.74 12.49 9.56
CA ASP A 13 -19.89 11.76 10.83
C ASP A 13 -19.66 10.26 10.64
N LYS A 14 -18.49 9.80 11.09
CA LYS A 14 -18.07 8.40 10.97
C LYS A 14 -18.86 7.46 11.89
N SER A 15 -19.59 7.98 12.88
CA SER A 15 -20.43 7.15 13.76
C SER A 15 -21.58 6.49 12.99
N ILE A 16 -22.08 7.16 11.96
CA ILE A 16 -23.13 6.63 11.08
C ILE A 16 -22.63 5.38 10.36
N LEU A 17 -21.42 5.43 9.77
CA LEU A 17 -20.83 4.25 9.11
C LEU A 17 -20.53 3.13 10.10
N ARG A 18 -19.96 3.46 11.28
CA ARG A 18 -19.65 2.47 12.32
C ARG A 18 -20.86 1.67 12.76
N LYS A 19 -22.05 2.30 12.85
CA LYS A 19 -23.31 1.60 13.14
C LYS A 19 -23.58 0.44 12.17
N TYR A 20 -23.33 0.63 10.88
CA TYR A 20 -23.56 -0.41 9.87
C TYR A 20 -22.43 -1.45 9.82
N LEU A 21 -21.18 -1.03 10.00
CA LEU A 21 -20.04 -1.96 10.08
C LEU A 21 -20.09 -2.87 11.32
N ALA A 22 -20.79 -2.44 12.37
CA ALA A 22 -21.00 -3.24 13.58
C ALA A 22 -22.15 -4.25 13.46
N LEU A 23 -22.89 -4.29 12.34
CA LEU A 23 -23.91 -5.31 12.13
C LEU A 23 -23.25 -6.69 12.10
N PRO A 24 -23.86 -7.71 12.73
CA PRO A 24 -23.41 -9.09 12.55
C PRO A 24 -23.42 -9.43 11.07
N GLN A 25 -22.27 -9.87 10.56
CA GLN A 25 -22.18 -10.35 9.20
C GLN A 25 -22.83 -11.73 9.12
N ASN A 26 -23.74 -11.93 8.16
CA ASN A 26 -24.44 -13.21 7.99
C ASN A 26 -23.46 -14.38 7.89
N ASP A 27 -23.78 -15.48 8.60
CA ASP A 27 -22.95 -16.67 8.64
C ASP A 27 -22.58 -17.17 7.22
N GLY A 28 -21.30 -17.46 7.04
CA GLY A 28 -20.72 -17.95 5.78
C GLY A 28 -20.48 -16.87 4.72
N LYS A 29 -21.09 -15.68 4.81
CA LYS A 29 -20.81 -14.60 3.84
C LYS A 29 -19.47 -13.95 4.17
N THR A 30 -18.64 -13.77 3.16
CA THR A 30 -17.33 -13.10 3.28
C THR A 30 -17.18 -12.06 2.18
N MET A 31 -16.77 -10.84 2.53
CA MET A 31 -16.35 -9.83 1.58
C MET A 31 -14.88 -10.05 1.21
N VAL A 32 -14.59 -10.08 -0.08
CA VAL A 32 -13.22 -10.20 -0.59
C VAL A 32 -12.96 -9.01 -1.51
N THR A 33 -12.03 -8.15 -1.10
CA THR A 33 -11.60 -6.98 -1.84
C THR A 33 -10.37 -7.29 -2.67
N TYR A 34 -10.53 -7.25 -3.99
CA TYR A 34 -9.47 -7.43 -4.96
C TYR A 34 -8.74 -6.10 -5.12
N VAL A 35 -7.42 -6.13 -4.97
CA VAL A 35 -6.53 -4.98 -5.04
C VAL A 35 -5.54 -5.20 -6.18
N TRP A 36 -5.33 -4.19 -7.03
CA TRP A 36 -4.41 -4.28 -8.18
C TRP A 36 -3.76 -2.94 -8.52
N ILE A 37 -2.70 -2.99 -9.32
CA ILE A 37 -1.97 -1.82 -9.84
C ILE A 37 -2.58 -1.45 -11.21
N ASP A 38 -2.84 -0.15 -11.43
CA ASP A 38 -3.41 0.33 -12.69
C ASP A 38 -2.36 0.57 -13.80
N GLY A 39 -2.80 1.15 -14.93
CA GLY A 39 -1.96 1.40 -16.10
C GLY A 39 -0.88 2.47 -15.89
N THR A 40 -0.91 3.20 -14.77
CA THR A 40 0.19 4.10 -14.39
C THR A 40 1.40 3.33 -13.86
N GLY A 41 1.20 2.10 -13.36
CA GLY A 41 2.24 1.34 -12.65
C GLY A 41 2.51 1.81 -11.23
N GLU A 42 1.85 2.88 -10.78
CA GLU A 42 2.06 3.52 -9.48
C GLU A 42 0.79 3.47 -8.61
N ASN A 43 -0.37 3.73 -9.21
CA ASN A 43 -1.63 3.83 -8.49
C ASN A 43 -2.28 2.46 -8.30
N MET A 44 -2.98 2.33 -7.17
CA MET A 44 -3.72 1.12 -6.83
C MET A 44 -5.22 1.32 -6.98
N ARG A 45 -5.92 0.25 -7.31
CA ARG A 45 -7.38 0.17 -7.45
C ARG A 45 -7.89 -1.01 -6.64
N ALA A 46 -9.15 -0.93 -6.25
CA ALA A 46 -9.78 -2.03 -5.54
C ALA A 46 -11.29 -2.14 -5.82
N LYS A 47 -11.83 -3.35 -5.67
CA LYS A 47 -13.27 -3.60 -5.64
C LYS A 47 -13.60 -4.89 -4.89
N THR A 48 -14.82 -4.98 -4.38
CA THR A 48 -15.23 -6.05 -3.45
C THR A 48 -16.34 -6.91 -4.04
N ARG A 49 -16.27 -8.22 -3.80
CA ARG A 49 -17.40 -9.16 -4.01
C ARG A 49 -17.64 -10.02 -2.79
N THR A 50 -18.84 -10.57 -2.73
CA THR A 50 -19.24 -11.54 -1.71
C THR A 50 -18.91 -12.97 -2.13
N PHE A 51 -18.45 -13.75 -1.15
CA PHE A 51 -18.25 -15.19 -1.22
C PHE A 51 -19.16 -15.89 -0.21
N ASP A 52 -19.54 -17.15 -0.49
CA ASP A 52 -20.41 -17.98 0.35
C ASP A 52 -19.65 -18.77 1.43
N LYS A 53 -18.33 -18.61 1.48
CA LYS A 53 -17.43 -19.16 2.49
C LYS A 53 -16.18 -18.30 2.60
N GLU A 54 -15.55 -18.30 3.78
CA GLU A 54 -14.25 -17.66 3.96
C GLU A 54 -13.17 -18.44 3.19
N PRO A 55 -12.47 -17.82 2.21
CA PRO A 55 -11.38 -18.47 1.51
C PRO A 55 -10.20 -18.70 2.48
N GLN A 56 -9.52 -19.84 2.34
CA GLN A 56 -8.38 -20.21 3.20
C GLN A 56 -7.04 -19.85 2.56
N SER A 57 -7.02 -19.67 1.23
CA SER A 57 -5.85 -19.24 0.46
C SER A 57 -6.26 -18.39 -0.75
N SER A 58 -5.31 -17.68 -1.36
CA SER A 58 -5.53 -16.97 -2.62
C SER A 58 -5.96 -17.90 -3.76
N ASN A 59 -5.61 -19.19 -3.71
CA ASN A 59 -6.02 -20.20 -4.70
C ASN A 59 -7.52 -20.57 -4.61
N ASP A 60 -8.17 -20.32 -3.47
CA ASP A 60 -9.61 -20.55 -3.29
C ASP A 60 -10.45 -19.41 -3.90
N ILE A 61 -9.80 -18.32 -4.31
CA ILE A 61 -10.43 -17.10 -4.80
C ILE A 61 -10.47 -17.17 -6.33
N SER A 62 -11.69 -17.17 -6.88
CA SER A 62 -11.87 -17.17 -8.34
C SER A 62 -11.27 -15.92 -8.98
N TRP A 63 -10.77 -16.05 -10.22
CA TRP A 63 -10.40 -14.88 -11.02
C TRP A 63 -11.60 -13.95 -11.18
N TRP A 64 -11.30 -12.67 -11.36
CA TRP A 64 -12.31 -11.68 -11.70
C TRP A 64 -11.83 -10.84 -12.88
N ASN A 65 -12.56 -9.79 -13.22
CA ASN A 65 -12.29 -8.93 -14.35
C ASN A 65 -12.65 -7.50 -13.99
N PHE A 66 -12.17 -6.51 -14.74
CA PHE A 66 -12.61 -5.12 -14.66
C PHE A 66 -12.49 -4.46 -16.04
N ASP A 67 -13.02 -3.25 -16.16
CA ASP A 67 -12.87 -2.44 -17.36
C ASP A 67 -11.51 -1.74 -17.37
N GLY A 68 -10.58 -2.28 -18.17
CA GLY A 68 -9.23 -1.76 -18.34
C GLY A 68 -9.16 -0.41 -19.03
N SER A 69 -10.20 0.00 -19.78
CA SER A 69 -10.21 1.34 -20.41
C SER A 69 -10.29 2.46 -19.36
N SER A 70 -10.94 2.18 -18.23
CA SER A 70 -11.06 3.10 -17.08
C SER A 70 -9.82 3.15 -16.19
N THR A 71 -8.78 2.38 -16.52
CA THR A 71 -7.53 2.28 -15.74
C THR A 71 -6.26 2.41 -16.59
N GLY A 72 -6.39 2.71 -17.88
CA GLY A 72 -5.26 2.80 -18.81
C GLY A 72 -4.60 1.45 -19.12
N GLN A 73 -5.35 0.35 -19.01
CA GLN A 73 -4.86 -1.03 -19.23
C GLN A 73 -5.58 -1.75 -20.38
N GLY A 74 -6.53 -1.10 -21.07
CA GLY A 74 -7.24 -1.67 -22.20
C GLY A 74 -7.78 -0.61 -23.15
N GLU A 75 -7.93 -0.94 -24.43
CA GLU A 75 -8.44 -0.04 -25.46
C GLU A 75 -9.60 -0.67 -26.24
N GLY A 76 -10.58 0.15 -26.62
CA GLY A 76 -11.63 -0.22 -27.58
C GLY A 76 -12.52 -1.38 -27.12
N VAL A 77 -12.79 -2.33 -28.04
CA VAL A 77 -13.76 -3.43 -27.87
C VAL A 77 -13.26 -4.52 -26.92
N ASN A 78 -11.94 -4.64 -26.72
CA ASN A 78 -11.31 -5.64 -25.85
C ASN A 78 -10.74 -5.00 -24.59
N SER A 79 -11.53 -4.18 -23.89
CA SER A 79 -11.09 -3.49 -22.68
C SER A 79 -11.07 -4.37 -21.44
N GLU A 80 -11.55 -5.61 -21.51
CA GLU A 80 -11.60 -6.51 -20.35
C GLU A 80 -10.19 -6.91 -19.90
N VAL A 81 -9.89 -6.64 -18.62
CA VAL A 81 -8.66 -7.06 -17.94
C VAL A 81 -9.03 -7.98 -16.80
N TYR A 82 -8.35 -9.11 -16.71
CA TYR A 82 -8.55 -10.12 -15.68
C TYR A 82 -7.68 -9.88 -14.45
N LEU A 83 -8.23 -10.19 -13.29
CA LEU A 83 -7.60 -10.17 -11.98
C LEU A 83 -7.35 -11.61 -11.53
N LYS A 84 -6.07 -11.97 -11.38
CA LYS A 84 -5.64 -13.25 -10.82
C LYS A 84 -5.16 -13.03 -9.38
N PRO A 85 -5.86 -13.57 -8.37
CA PRO A 85 -5.40 -13.58 -6.98
C PRO A 85 -4.00 -14.15 -6.82
N VAL A 86 -3.15 -13.48 -6.03
CA VAL A 86 -1.78 -13.95 -5.76
C VAL A 86 -1.41 -13.96 -4.28
N ALA A 87 -1.81 -12.96 -3.50
CA ALA A 87 -1.56 -12.90 -2.06
C ALA A 87 -2.81 -12.45 -1.30
N MET A 88 -3.11 -13.10 -0.17
CA MET A 88 -4.32 -12.86 0.62
C MET A 88 -3.95 -12.37 2.02
N PHE A 89 -4.69 -11.37 2.50
CA PHE A 89 -4.49 -10.69 3.77
C PHE A 89 -5.82 -10.53 4.50
N ASN A 90 -5.79 -10.36 5.82
CA ASN A 90 -7.00 -9.99 6.57
C ASN A 90 -7.35 -8.53 6.27
N ASP A 91 -8.64 -8.22 6.16
CA ASP A 91 -9.10 -6.85 5.94
C ASP A 91 -9.23 -6.08 7.27
N PRO A 92 -8.38 -5.06 7.55
CA PRO A 92 -8.47 -4.28 8.78
C PRO A 92 -9.64 -3.27 8.78
N PHE A 93 -10.27 -3.00 7.62
CA PHE A 93 -11.37 -2.03 7.49
C PHE A 93 -12.72 -2.68 7.77
N THR A 94 -12.90 -3.92 7.33
CA THR A 94 -14.16 -4.65 7.50
C THR A 94 -14.04 -5.85 8.44
N LEU A 95 -12.84 -6.11 8.97
CA LEU A 95 -12.52 -7.15 9.95
C LEU A 95 -12.85 -8.57 9.49
N ALA A 96 -12.52 -9.57 10.32
CA ALA A 96 -12.83 -10.96 10.03
C ALA A 96 -14.35 -11.16 9.87
N PRO A 97 -14.80 -12.01 8.93
CA PRO A 97 -14.01 -12.97 8.13
C PRO A 97 -13.45 -12.38 6.80
N ASN A 98 -13.55 -11.06 6.60
CA ASN A 98 -13.28 -10.42 5.31
C ASN A 98 -11.79 -10.38 4.95
N LYS A 99 -11.51 -10.36 3.64
CA LYS A 99 -10.16 -10.50 3.09
C LYS A 99 -9.82 -9.41 2.08
N LEU A 100 -8.55 -9.02 2.07
CA LEU A 100 -7.94 -8.31 0.95
C LEU A 100 -7.16 -9.32 0.11
N VAL A 101 -7.18 -9.17 -1.22
CA VAL A 101 -6.42 -10.03 -2.12
C VAL A 101 -5.70 -9.19 -3.17
N LEU A 102 -4.37 -9.22 -3.13
CA LEU A 102 -3.54 -8.64 -4.17
C LEU A 102 -3.66 -9.49 -5.44
N CYS A 103 -3.78 -8.84 -6.58
CA CYS A 103 -3.98 -9.49 -7.87
C CYS A 103 -2.95 -9.07 -8.92
N GLU A 104 -2.52 -10.04 -9.71
CA GLU A 104 -1.93 -9.81 -11.03
C GLU A 104 -3.00 -9.40 -12.04
N THR A 105 -2.62 -8.64 -13.06
CA THR A 105 -3.50 -8.20 -14.14
C THR A 105 -3.10 -8.83 -15.48
N TYR A 106 -4.10 -9.31 -16.22
CA TYR A 106 -3.92 -9.97 -17.52
C TYR A 106 -4.90 -9.43 -18.55
N ASN A 107 -4.44 -9.21 -19.77
CA ASN A 107 -5.27 -8.78 -20.90
C ASN A 107 -6.30 -9.86 -21.28
N PHE A 108 -7.22 -9.51 -22.19
CA PHE A 108 -8.23 -10.42 -22.73
C PHE A 108 -7.63 -11.72 -23.32
N ASP A 109 -6.42 -11.64 -23.90
CA ASP A 109 -5.68 -12.78 -24.46
C ASP A 109 -4.87 -13.59 -23.43
N LYS A 110 -5.09 -13.31 -22.13
CA LYS A 110 -4.41 -13.94 -20.98
C LYS A 110 -2.89 -13.70 -20.93
N LYS A 111 -2.36 -12.71 -21.65
CA LYS A 111 -1.00 -12.22 -21.42
C LYS A 111 -0.98 -11.20 -20.28
N PRO A 112 0.13 -11.09 -19.52
CA PRO A 112 0.29 -10.06 -18.49
C PRO A 112 0.04 -8.67 -19.09
N THR A 113 -0.58 -7.77 -18.34
CA THR A 113 -0.62 -6.35 -18.74
C THR A 113 0.79 -5.75 -18.71
N PHE A 114 1.01 -4.64 -19.41
CA PHE A 114 2.33 -4.00 -19.46
C PHE A 114 2.82 -3.45 -18.10
N THR A 115 1.93 -3.27 -17.11
CA THR A 115 2.30 -2.89 -15.73
C THR A 115 2.40 -4.08 -14.78
N ASN A 116 2.16 -5.31 -15.25
CA ASN A 116 2.30 -6.52 -14.44
C ASN A 116 3.77 -6.99 -14.35
N ASN A 117 4.56 -6.22 -13.60
CA ASN A 117 5.98 -6.52 -13.34
C ASN A 117 6.18 -7.73 -12.39
N ARG A 118 5.10 -8.21 -11.74
CA ARG A 118 5.17 -9.31 -10.78
C ARG A 118 5.55 -10.63 -11.47
N VAL A 119 5.13 -10.83 -12.71
CA VAL A 119 5.40 -12.07 -13.47
C VAL A 119 6.90 -12.28 -13.66
N ASP A 120 7.61 -11.25 -14.12
CA ASP A 120 9.05 -11.31 -14.34
C ASP A 120 9.82 -11.37 -13.01
N CYS A 121 9.35 -10.64 -11.99
CA CYS A 121 9.89 -10.72 -10.64
C CYS A 121 9.79 -12.14 -10.07
N LEU A 122 8.62 -12.79 -10.18
CA LEU A 122 8.41 -14.15 -9.71
C LEU A 122 9.32 -15.14 -10.45
N ALA A 123 9.47 -14.99 -11.76
CA ALA A 123 10.39 -15.83 -12.54
C ALA A 123 11.85 -15.69 -12.05
N ALA A 124 12.31 -14.48 -11.75
CA ALA A 124 13.63 -14.24 -11.19
C ALA A 124 13.80 -14.84 -9.79
N MET A 125 12.78 -14.71 -8.93
CA MET A 125 12.82 -15.26 -7.57
C MET A 125 12.79 -16.79 -7.56
N GLU A 126 12.04 -17.42 -8.47
CA GLU A 126 12.06 -18.89 -8.65
C GLU A 126 13.41 -19.39 -9.16
N ALA A 127 14.04 -18.65 -10.09
CA ALA A 127 15.38 -18.99 -10.58
C ALA A 127 16.45 -18.87 -9.48
N ALA A 128 16.26 -17.97 -8.52
CA ALA A 128 17.18 -17.72 -7.41
C ALA A 128 16.77 -18.40 -6.08
N LYS A 129 15.74 -19.25 -6.07
CA LYS A 129 15.14 -19.76 -4.82
C LYS A 129 16.12 -20.50 -3.91
N ASP A 130 17.09 -21.21 -4.49
CA ASP A 130 18.12 -21.95 -3.74
C ASP A 130 19.04 -21.01 -2.94
N GLN A 131 19.13 -19.74 -3.36
CA GLN A 131 19.87 -18.70 -2.64
C GLN A 131 19.08 -18.10 -1.47
N ARG A 132 17.79 -18.43 -1.32
CA ARG A 132 16.88 -17.90 -0.28
C ARG A 132 17.01 -16.38 -0.09
N PRO A 133 16.74 -15.58 -1.13
CA PRO A 133 16.91 -14.13 -1.09
C PRO A 133 15.90 -13.50 -0.13
N LEU A 134 16.40 -12.72 0.83
CA LEU A 134 15.59 -11.93 1.77
C LEU A 134 15.72 -10.45 1.44
N PHE A 135 14.59 -9.74 1.52
CA PHE A 135 14.52 -8.30 1.29
C PHE A 135 13.87 -7.58 2.47
N GLY A 136 14.40 -6.40 2.81
CA GLY A 136 13.78 -5.44 3.72
C GLY A 136 13.65 -4.08 3.03
N LEU A 137 12.44 -3.54 2.98
CA LEU A 137 12.09 -2.36 2.19
C LEU A 137 11.68 -1.21 3.13
N GLU A 138 12.37 -0.09 3.04
CA GLU A 138 12.16 1.12 3.85
C GLU A 138 11.34 2.13 3.04
N GLN A 139 10.02 2.14 3.18
CA GLN A 139 9.15 3.02 2.41
C GLN A 139 9.03 4.39 3.06
N GLU A 140 9.66 5.39 2.46
CA GLU A 140 9.44 6.78 2.82
C GLU A 140 8.25 7.37 2.05
N TYR A 141 7.53 8.30 2.67
CA TYR A 141 6.39 8.99 2.07
C TYR A 141 6.14 10.33 2.74
N THR A 142 5.44 11.22 2.05
CA THR A 142 5.06 12.53 2.60
C THR A 142 3.54 12.66 2.68
N LEU A 143 3.06 13.12 3.83
CA LEU A 143 1.67 13.47 4.03
C LEU A 143 1.40 14.83 3.40
N MET A 144 0.38 14.89 2.55
CA MET A 144 -0.04 16.08 1.83
C MET A 144 -1.47 16.42 2.24
N ASP A 145 -1.79 17.70 2.33
CA ASP A 145 -3.16 18.18 2.33
C ASP A 145 -3.75 18.09 0.92
N ARG A 146 -5.07 18.21 0.81
CA ARG A 146 -5.83 17.98 -0.43
C ARG A 146 -5.54 19.00 -1.52
N ASP A 147 -4.98 20.16 -1.15
CA ASP A 147 -4.48 21.18 -2.06
C ASP A 147 -3.09 20.85 -2.64
N GLY A 148 -2.49 19.72 -2.24
CA GLY A 148 -1.17 19.30 -2.69
C GLY A 148 -0.02 19.98 -1.93
N TRP A 149 -0.29 20.70 -0.84
CA TRP A 149 0.74 21.23 0.06
C TRP A 149 1.01 20.25 1.21
N PRO A 150 2.23 20.17 1.78
CA PRO A 150 2.50 19.21 2.86
C PRO A 150 1.59 19.43 4.07
N PHE A 151 1.16 18.32 4.68
CA PHE A 151 0.19 18.33 5.76
C PHE A 151 0.73 19.07 6.99
N GLY A 152 -0.08 19.99 7.54
CA GLY A 152 0.29 20.78 8.72
C GLY A 152 1.32 21.89 8.48
N TRP A 153 1.80 22.08 7.25
CA TRP A 153 2.67 23.21 6.93
C TRP A 153 1.91 24.54 6.88
N PRO A 154 2.57 25.68 7.15
CA PRO A 154 1.97 27.00 6.96
C PRO A 154 1.49 27.17 5.52
N LYS A 155 0.24 27.62 5.34
CA LYS A 155 -0.30 27.87 4.00
C LYS A 155 0.43 29.04 3.36
N GLY A 156 0.99 28.81 2.16
CA GLY A 156 1.82 29.79 1.45
C GLY A 156 3.20 30.04 2.07
N GLY A 157 3.65 29.17 2.99
CA GLY A 157 4.93 29.33 3.67
C GLY A 157 5.58 27.99 4.04
N TYR A 158 6.73 28.09 4.70
CA TYR A 158 7.56 26.96 5.09
C TYR A 158 7.66 26.87 6.62
N PRO A 159 7.80 25.67 7.20
CA PRO A 159 8.14 25.52 8.60
C PRO A 159 9.60 25.92 8.85
N GLN A 160 10.06 25.75 10.09
CA GLN A 160 11.47 25.94 10.42
C GLN A 160 12.37 24.98 9.61
N PRO A 161 13.66 25.30 9.42
CA PRO A 161 14.59 24.42 8.74
C PRO A 161 14.63 23.00 9.34
N GLN A 162 14.99 22.03 8.50
CA GLN A 162 15.13 20.63 8.89
C GLN A 162 16.14 20.45 10.04
N GLY A 163 15.93 19.43 10.87
CA GLY A 163 16.75 19.17 12.05
C GLY A 163 15.96 18.56 13.21
N PRO A 164 14.92 19.24 13.74
CA PRO A 164 14.19 18.77 14.93
C PRO A 164 13.10 17.71 14.64
N TYR A 165 12.83 17.43 13.36
CA TYR A 165 11.69 16.59 12.94
C TYR A 165 11.98 15.09 12.94
N TYR A 166 13.20 14.69 12.57
CA TYR A 166 13.61 13.29 12.53
C TYR A 166 13.46 12.65 13.92
N CYS A 167 12.69 11.56 14.00
CA CYS A 167 12.31 10.92 15.27
C CYS A 167 11.73 11.89 16.33
N GLY A 168 11.19 13.04 15.92
CA GLY A 168 10.72 14.09 16.82
C GLY A 168 9.44 13.72 17.58
N ILE A 169 9.29 14.28 18.78
CA ILE A 169 8.09 14.12 19.62
C ILE A 169 7.56 15.50 20.02
N GLY A 170 6.30 15.78 19.69
CA GLY A 170 5.63 17.03 20.02
C GLY A 170 4.72 17.51 18.90
N ALA A 171 3.70 18.30 19.25
CA ALA A 171 2.67 18.75 18.32
C ALA A 171 3.21 19.53 17.10
N CYS A 172 4.34 20.23 17.27
CA CYS A 172 4.98 21.01 16.20
C CYS A 172 6.10 20.25 15.46
N LEU A 173 6.35 18.99 15.83
CA LEU A 173 7.44 18.17 15.27
C LEU A 173 6.92 16.95 14.52
N ALA A 174 5.93 16.24 15.07
CA ALA A 174 5.41 14.98 14.53
C ALA A 174 4.00 15.14 13.94
N LEU A 175 3.93 15.65 12.71
CA LEU A 175 2.67 15.94 12.03
C LEU A 175 2.04 14.66 11.45
N GLY A 176 0.80 14.36 11.83
CA GLY A 176 0.03 13.23 11.26
C GLY A 176 0.33 11.85 11.86
N ARG A 177 0.92 11.79 13.06
CA ARG A 177 1.25 10.53 13.77
C ARG A 177 0.04 9.58 13.89
N ASP A 178 -1.17 10.09 14.05
CA ASP A 178 -2.38 9.26 14.19
C ASP A 178 -2.57 8.30 13.01
N LEU A 179 -2.30 8.75 11.78
CA LEU A 179 -2.35 7.91 10.57
C LEU A 179 -1.24 6.85 10.59
N VAL A 180 -0.05 7.20 11.07
CA VAL A 180 1.12 6.29 11.15
C VAL A 180 0.85 5.16 12.15
N GLU A 181 0.36 5.48 13.34
CA GLU A 181 0.04 4.50 14.39
C GLU A 181 -1.12 3.59 13.95
N ALA A 182 -2.15 4.16 13.32
CA ALA A 182 -3.24 3.39 12.74
C ALA A 182 -2.73 2.46 11.63
N HIS A 183 -1.87 2.95 10.75
CA HIS A 183 -1.30 2.15 9.65
C HIS A 183 -0.47 1.00 10.16
N TYR A 184 0.39 1.24 11.14
CA TYR A 184 1.19 0.20 11.77
C TYR A 184 0.27 -0.91 12.31
N LYS A 185 -0.73 -0.54 13.11
CA LYS A 185 -1.64 -1.54 13.70
C LYS A 185 -2.45 -2.30 12.64
N ALA A 186 -2.89 -1.62 11.58
CA ALA A 186 -3.62 -2.23 10.48
C ALA A 186 -2.74 -3.22 9.69
N CYS A 187 -1.48 -2.90 9.43
CA CYS A 187 -0.52 -3.81 8.80
C CYS A 187 -0.31 -5.08 9.64
N ILE A 188 -0.14 -4.95 10.96
CA ILE A 188 -0.02 -6.11 11.86
C ILE A 188 -1.27 -6.99 11.78
N TYR A 189 -2.47 -6.39 11.84
CA TYR A 189 -3.74 -7.13 11.75
C TYR A 189 -3.90 -7.84 10.39
N ALA A 190 -3.54 -7.17 9.30
CA ALA A 190 -3.63 -7.70 7.95
C ALA A 190 -2.68 -8.88 7.70
N GLY A 191 -1.63 -9.01 8.52
CA GLY A 191 -0.56 -10.00 8.34
C GLY A 191 0.61 -9.50 7.49
N VAL A 192 0.74 -8.19 7.28
CA VAL A 192 1.92 -7.59 6.67
C VAL A 192 3.08 -7.64 7.69
N ASN A 193 4.25 -8.06 7.23
CA ASN A 193 5.50 -8.17 7.95
C ASN A 193 6.17 -6.79 8.15
N ILE A 194 5.42 -5.86 8.74
CA ILE A 194 5.89 -4.52 9.10
C ILE A 194 6.82 -4.62 10.32
N ARG A 195 7.94 -3.89 10.29
CA ARG A 195 9.01 -4.01 11.32
C ARG A 195 9.24 -2.78 12.14
N GLY A 196 8.92 -1.61 11.61
CA GLY A 196 9.14 -0.36 12.31
C GLY A 196 8.55 0.80 11.54
N THR A 197 8.59 1.95 12.18
CA THR A 197 8.25 3.26 11.62
C THR A 197 9.10 4.33 12.29
N ASN A 198 9.33 5.43 11.58
CA ASN A 198 9.94 6.63 12.14
C ASN A 198 9.41 7.89 11.44
N ALA A 199 9.46 9.02 12.16
CA ALA A 199 9.31 10.32 11.54
C ALA A 199 10.60 10.64 10.78
N GLU A 200 10.48 11.08 9.53
CA GLU A 200 11.61 11.41 8.68
C GLU A 200 12.06 12.86 8.86
N VAL A 201 13.16 13.22 8.17
CA VAL A 201 13.82 14.52 8.32
C VAL A 201 12.93 15.70 7.89
N MET A 202 12.15 15.55 6.82
CA MET A 202 11.22 16.60 6.40
C MET A 202 9.95 16.55 7.28
N PRO A 203 9.45 17.69 7.79
CA PRO A 203 8.20 17.70 8.53
C PRO A 203 7.04 17.19 7.67
N ALA A 204 6.19 16.32 8.25
CA ALA A 204 5.14 15.56 7.57
C ALA A 204 5.63 14.40 6.66
N GLN A 205 6.94 14.14 6.61
CA GLN A 205 7.52 12.94 6.03
C GLN A 205 7.65 11.84 7.09
N TRP A 206 7.40 10.61 6.66
CA TRP A 206 7.43 9.42 7.51
C TRP A 206 7.99 8.24 6.75
N GLU A 207 8.42 7.22 7.49
CA GLU A 207 8.88 5.95 6.96
C GLU A 207 8.21 4.78 7.68
N TYR A 208 8.00 3.68 6.94
CA TYR A 208 7.75 2.37 7.52
C TYR A 208 8.58 1.28 6.83
N GLN A 209 8.95 0.24 7.57
CA GLN A 209 9.77 -0.85 7.04
C GLN A 209 8.99 -2.16 6.90
N VAL A 210 9.12 -2.85 5.76
CA VAL A 210 8.53 -4.17 5.49
C VAL A 210 9.65 -5.18 5.23
N GLY A 211 9.67 -6.30 5.95
CA GLY A 211 10.68 -7.35 5.75
C GLY A 211 11.13 -7.98 7.07
N PRO A 212 12.20 -8.79 7.12
CA PRO A 212 12.73 -9.50 5.97
C PRO A 212 11.65 -10.41 5.38
N CYS A 213 11.43 -10.34 4.08
CA CYS A 213 10.52 -11.20 3.32
C CYS A 213 11.31 -11.96 2.25
N GLU A 214 10.95 -13.22 2.00
CA GLU A 214 11.66 -14.07 1.03
C GLU A 214 11.06 -13.90 -0.37
N GLY A 215 11.94 -13.65 -1.35
CA GLY A 215 11.57 -13.60 -2.76
C GLY A 215 10.40 -12.67 -3.09
N ILE A 216 9.38 -13.21 -3.77
CA ILE A 216 8.23 -12.46 -4.29
C ILE A 216 7.40 -11.78 -3.19
N ASP A 217 7.44 -12.36 -1.98
CA ASP A 217 6.61 -11.96 -0.86
C ASP A 217 6.95 -10.55 -0.37
N ALA A 218 8.20 -10.10 -0.54
CA ALA A 218 8.61 -8.73 -0.24
C ALA A 218 7.80 -7.69 -1.03
N SER A 219 7.60 -7.97 -2.31
CA SER A 219 6.88 -7.06 -3.21
C SER A 219 5.37 -7.09 -2.96
N ASP A 220 4.81 -8.27 -2.73
CA ASP A 220 3.37 -8.44 -2.46
C ASP A 220 2.98 -7.71 -1.16
N GLN A 221 3.80 -7.84 -0.13
CA GLN A 221 3.56 -7.20 1.16
C GLN A 221 3.75 -5.68 1.12
N LEU A 222 4.75 -5.15 0.39
CA LEU A 222 4.93 -3.71 0.24
C LEU A 222 3.76 -3.07 -0.55
N TRP A 223 3.28 -3.71 -1.61
CA TRP A 223 2.12 -3.20 -2.34
C TRP A 223 0.86 -3.21 -1.46
N MET A 224 0.64 -4.27 -0.69
CA MET A 224 -0.49 -4.30 0.25
C MET A 224 -0.35 -3.24 1.35
N SER A 225 0.86 -3.02 1.90
CA SER A 225 1.07 -1.98 2.91
C SER A 225 0.82 -0.57 2.36
N ARG A 226 1.18 -0.31 1.09
CA ARG A 226 0.85 0.95 0.40
C ARG A 226 -0.65 1.12 0.22
N TYR A 227 -1.36 0.08 -0.19
CA TYR A 227 -2.83 0.10 -0.29
C TYR A 227 -3.48 0.47 1.04
N LEU A 228 -3.05 -0.19 2.12
CA LEU A 228 -3.55 0.08 3.47
C LEU A 228 -3.31 1.55 3.85
N LEU A 229 -2.10 2.07 3.64
CA LEU A 229 -1.75 3.46 3.94
C LEU A 229 -2.66 4.43 3.17
N LEU A 230 -2.82 4.25 1.86
CA LEU A 230 -3.67 5.09 1.02
C LEU A 230 -5.14 5.06 1.45
N ARG A 231 -5.66 3.88 1.76
CA ARG A 231 -7.05 3.70 2.23
C ARG A 231 -7.30 4.32 3.59
N MET A 232 -6.35 4.23 4.53
CA MET A 232 -6.47 4.93 5.80
C MET A 232 -6.36 6.45 5.59
N ALA A 233 -5.39 6.92 4.81
CA ALA A 233 -5.24 8.35 4.54
C ALA A 233 -6.52 8.99 3.98
N GLU A 234 -7.27 8.25 3.14
CA GLU A 234 -8.61 8.64 2.67
C GLU A 234 -9.59 8.91 3.83
N GLU A 235 -9.61 8.09 4.88
CA GLU A 235 -10.49 8.27 6.05
C GLU A 235 -10.11 9.50 6.89
N PHE A 236 -8.81 9.79 6.98
CA PHE A 236 -8.26 10.97 7.64
C PHE A 236 -8.35 12.26 6.79
N GLY A 237 -8.69 12.14 5.49
CA GLY A 237 -8.73 13.26 4.56
C GLY A 237 -7.34 13.80 4.20
N ILE A 238 -6.32 12.96 4.33
CA ILE A 238 -4.92 13.25 4.04
C ILE A 238 -4.56 12.57 2.72
N GLN A 239 -3.75 13.23 1.89
CA GLN A 239 -3.13 12.61 0.72
C GLN A 239 -1.76 12.05 1.09
N VAL A 240 -1.34 10.98 0.42
CA VAL A 240 0.00 10.40 0.58
C VAL A 240 0.71 10.51 -0.75
N SER A 241 1.95 11.02 -0.71
CA SER A 241 2.84 11.09 -1.87
C SER A 241 4.02 10.16 -1.68
N PHE A 242 4.24 9.29 -2.66
CA PHE A 242 5.47 8.51 -2.83
C PHE A 242 6.45 9.18 -3.82
N HIS A 243 6.20 10.43 -4.20
CA HIS A 243 7.07 11.15 -5.13
C HIS A 243 8.45 11.36 -4.49
N PRO A 244 9.56 11.06 -5.18
CA PRO A 244 10.90 11.05 -4.57
C PRO A 244 11.40 12.45 -4.17
N LYS A 245 10.74 13.51 -4.64
CA LYS A 245 11.04 14.90 -4.28
C LYS A 245 9.74 15.71 -4.21
N PRO A 246 8.96 15.61 -3.13
CA PRO A 246 7.62 16.20 -3.07
C PRO A 246 7.65 17.73 -3.02
N ILE A 247 8.72 18.31 -2.44
CA ILE A 247 8.94 19.75 -2.35
C ILE A 247 10.32 20.09 -2.91
N ALA A 248 10.37 21.12 -3.75
CA ALA A 248 11.61 21.62 -4.33
C ALA A 248 12.47 22.36 -3.29
N GLY A 249 13.77 22.46 -3.55
CA GLY A 249 14.73 23.14 -2.66
C GLY A 249 15.31 22.23 -1.59
N ASP A 250 15.68 22.83 -0.45
CA ASP A 250 16.43 22.21 0.65
C ASP A 250 15.54 21.46 1.63
N TRP A 251 14.73 20.55 1.08
CA TRP A 251 13.88 19.62 1.81
C TRP A 251 14.24 18.19 1.40
N ASN A 252 14.23 17.24 2.33
CA ASN A 252 14.59 15.86 2.02
C ASN A 252 13.71 15.26 0.91
N GLY A 253 14.32 14.35 0.14
CA GLY A 253 13.58 13.51 -0.80
C GLY A 253 12.98 12.29 -0.09
N ALA A 254 12.17 11.52 -0.81
CA ALA A 254 11.59 10.26 -0.34
C ALA A 254 12.23 9.06 -1.06
N GLY A 255 12.84 8.16 -0.29
CA GLY A 255 13.48 6.94 -0.76
C GLY A 255 12.63 5.67 -0.66
N CYS A 256 13.19 4.57 -1.16
CA CYS A 256 12.74 3.22 -0.84
C CYS A 256 13.95 2.29 -0.68
N HIS A 257 14.74 2.48 0.39
CA HIS A 257 15.95 1.69 0.58
C HIS A 257 15.63 0.20 0.63
N THR A 258 16.49 -0.61 0.02
CA THR A 258 16.29 -2.05 -0.13
C THR A 258 17.47 -2.79 0.47
N ASN A 259 17.25 -3.31 1.68
CA ASN A 259 18.13 -4.25 2.33
C ASN A 259 18.01 -5.62 1.63
N PHE A 260 19.13 -6.29 1.42
CA PHE A 260 19.18 -7.57 0.70
C PHE A 260 20.17 -8.54 1.32
N SER A 261 19.83 -9.83 1.37
CA SER A 261 20.77 -10.89 1.68
C SER A 261 20.39 -12.22 1.02
N THR A 262 21.38 -13.03 0.65
CA THR A 262 21.20 -14.46 0.33
C THR A 262 21.53 -15.33 1.54
N LEU A 263 21.28 -16.64 1.45
CA LEU A 263 21.67 -17.60 2.49
C LEU A 263 23.16 -17.52 2.79
N ALA A 264 24.01 -17.52 1.76
CA ALA A 264 25.47 -17.44 1.91
C ALA A 264 25.91 -16.16 2.63
N MET A 265 25.29 -15.01 2.34
CA MET A 265 25.61 -13.74 3.03
C MET A 265 25.27 -13.78 4.53
N ARG A 266 24.32 -14.62 4.94
CA ARG A 266 23.88 -14.75 6.35
C ARG A 266 24.63 -15.83 7.11
N GLU A 267 25.37 -16.69 6.42
CA GLU A 267 26.20 -17.73 7.02
C GLU A 267 27.53 -17.15 7.54
N PRO A 268 28.24 -17.88 8.43
CA PRO A 268 29.56 -17.47 8.89
C PRO A 268 30.50 -17.16 7.71
N ASN A 269 31.24 -16.05 7.81
CA ASN A 269 32.12 -15.50 6.76
C ASN A 269 31.39 -14.96 5.52
N GLY A 270 30.08 -14.70 5.55
CA GLY A 270 29.33 -14.14 4.41
C GLY A 270 29.68 -12.69 3.98
N ILE A 271 30.62 -12.04 4.69
CA ILE A 271 31.19 -10.73 4.32
C ILE A 271 32.54 -10.90 3.59
N GLU A 272 33.26 -12.00 3.85
CA GLU A 272 34.56 -12.31 3.26
C GLU A 272 34.40 -12.93 1.85
#